data_AF-A0A6P9CI33-F1
#
_entry.id   AF-A0A6P9CI33-F1
#
_cell.length_a   1.000
_cell.length_b   1.000
_cell.length_c   1.000
_cell.angle_alpha   90.00
_cell.angle_beta   90.00
_cell.angle_gamma   90.00
#
_symmetry.space_group_name_H-M   'P 1'
#
loop_
_entity.id
_entity.type
_entity.pdbx_description
1 polymer ?
#
loop_
_entity_poly.entity_id
_entity_poly.type
_entity_poly.pdbx_seq_one_letter_code
_entity_poly.pdbx_strand_id
1 'polypeptide(L)'
;MKRITTVAVVFVLLLTCVYATKEATKKNRKSKQSVPQIECAIKAAKIINPEFIAKCPLGCQDVKYRVYGTDIYASFSSVCAAAIHSGIIDNSGGKVLVQKVAGQSGYKGSFSNGIRSLSLPRWRESFILSEGKPKRGVQYPSTLTYSSSESTVTKGNSLRKGSQTTAAPLPATHGAAHTFKPFTTTTEFVSPTPKTTVTSTTIAPTTFTKVTTVTVAKPLIAVHKVRDLGSSNVHPVYSAMAAAASASRQVQAAQGRTQNQATETDAWKSGSSLLDPGFSSKEDIVPKPLKPVSQGNPNCKVDLAFLIDGSWSIGRRRFQIQKQFLKDVSQALNVGPIGPFMGIVQYGDNPSTEFNLKAYANTKDLKNAIEKISQKGGLSNVGKALSFVNKNYFEDANGNRGGAPNVAVVLVDGWPTDKVEEASRLARESGINIFFVTIEGPDENEKKNVIETNFVDKAVCRTNGYYSIHVTSWFTLYKVVQPLVKRICDVDRLACSKTCLNSADIGFVIDGSSSVGTDGRSYDDVRGPALAAHQNGVIAYSIGIAWAAQDELEAVATDPDKEHSFFVDEFDRLYRFVPKIVQNICTEFNSQPRN
;
A
#
# COMPACT_ATOMS: atom_id res chain seq x y z
N MET A 1 79.17 -73.46 -45.82
CA MET A 1 78.59 -72.72 -46.96
C MET A 1 77.09 -72.56 -46.76
N LYS A 2 76.57 -71.32 -46.74
CA LYS A 2 75.27 -70.92 -47.33
C LYS A 2 75.16 -69.39 -47.23
N ARG A 3 74.91 -68.74 -48.37
CA ARG A 3 74.68 -67.28 -48.50
C ARG A 3 73.23 -66.97 -48.13
N ILE A 4 72.95 -65.71 -47.75
CA ILE A 4 71.67 -64.96 -47.74
C ILE A 4 71.87 -63.77 -46.76
N THR A 5 71.68 -62.48 -47.07
CA THR A 5 71.39 -61.77 -48.34
C THR A 5 71.94 -60.34 -48.23
N THR A 6 72.37 -59.76 -49.35
CA THR A 6 72.76 -58.33 -49.43
C THR A 6 71.56 -57.46 -49.82
N VAL A 7 71.29 -56.37 -49.09
CA VAL A 7 70.85 -55.10 -49.68
C VAL A 7 71.54 -53.97 -48.93
N ALA A 8 72.14 -53.05 -49.69
CA ALA A 8 72.89 -51.92 -49.16
C ALA A 8 72.13 -50.60 -49.39
N VAL A 9 72.26 -49.68 -48.42
CA VAL A 9 72.49 -48.23 -48.60
C VAL A 9 71.58 -47.47 -49.58
N VAL A 10 70.78 -46.55 -49.03
CA VAL A 10 70.91 -45.12 -49.35
C VAL A 10 70.85 -44.32 -48.05
N PHE A 11 71.79 -43.40 -47.89
CA PHE A 11 71.88 -42.44 -46.77
C PHE A 11 71.87 -41.02 -47.38
N VAL A 12 71.73 -39.99 -46.52
CA VAL A 12 72.09 -38.55 -46.75
C VAL A 12 70.98 -37.58 -47.20
N LEU A 13 70.63 -36.69 -46.23
CA LEU A 13 70.15 -35.29 -46.31
C LEU A 13 68.87 -34.98 -47.13
N LEU A 14 67.96 -34.12 -46.64
CA LEU A 14 68.15 -32.67 -46.49
C LEU A 14 67.18 -32.02 -45.47
N LEU A 15 67.71 -31.05 -44.72
CA LEU A 15 67.05 -29.90 -44.05
C LEU A 15 65.70 -30.11 -43.32
N THR A 16 65.78 -30.21 -41.99
CA THR A 16 64.68 -29.88 -41.07
C THR A 16 64.40 -28.36 -41.10
N CYS A 17 63.41 -27.94 -41.90
CA CYS A 17 62.84 -26.61 -41.75
C CYS A 17 62.08 -26.48 -40.43
N VAL A 18 62.69 -25.83 -39.44
CA VAL A 18 61.98 -25.32 -38.27
C VAL A 18 61.12 -24.14 -38.71
N TYR A 19 59.87 -24.43 -39.10
CA TYR A 19 58.82 -23.44 -39.17
C TYR A 19 57.84 -23.69 -38.02
N ALA A 20 57.72 -22.68 -37.15
CA ALA A 20 56.77 -22.70 -36.06
C ALA A 20 55.36 -22.98 -36.60
N THR A 21 54.80 -24.11 -36.21
CA THR A 21 53.40 -24.42 -36.46
C THR A 21 52.57 -23.40 -35.71
N LYS A 22 51.98 -22.45 -36.44
CA LYS A 22 50.97 -21.53 -35.92
C LYS A 22 49.96 -22.35 -35.13
N GLU A 23 49.73 -21.98 -33.88
CA GLU A 23 48.53 -22.40 -33.17
C GLU A 23 47.33 -21.94 -34.00
N ALA A 24 46.78 -22.86 -34.79
CA ALA A 24 45.47 -22.72 -35.35
C ALA A 24 44.52 -22.73 -34.16
N THR A 25 44.26 -21.53 -33.62
CA THR A 25 43.30 -21.29 -32.54
C THR A 25 42.02 -22.01 -32.91
N LYS A 26 41.82 -23.16 -32.27
CA LYS A 26 40.67 -24.04 -32.47
C LYS A 26 39.49 -23.28 -31.90
N LYS A 27 38.91 -22.40 -32.73
CA LYS A 27 37.85 -21.44 -32.39
C LYS A 27 36.84 -22.23 -31.58
N ASN A 28 36.82 -21.97 -30.27
CA ASN A 28 36.18 -22.86 -29.32
C ASN A 28 34.71 -22.92 -29.72
N ARG A 29 34.31 -24.04 -30.35
CA ARG A 29 33.02 -24.14 -31.05
C ARG A 29 31.99 -24.29 -29.96
N LYS A 30 31.59 -23.14 -29.38
CA LYS A 30 30.61 -23.02 -28.29
C LYS A 30 29.55 -24.08 -28.53
N SER A 31 29.48 -25.05 -27.62
CA SER A 31 28.56 -26.16 -27.72
C SER A 31 27.19 -25.55 -28.00
N LYS A 32 26.62 -25.87 -29.16
CA LYS A 32 25.34 -25.28 -29.58
C LYS A 32 24.31 -25.74 -28.56
N GLN A 33 23.95 -24.84 -27.65
CA GLN A 33 22.95 -25.06 -26.62
C GLN A 33 21.70 -25.65 -27.28
N SER A 34 21.37 -26.88 -26.91
CA SER A 34 20.22 -27.57 -27.47
C SER A 34 18.97 -26.80 -27.07
N VAL A 35 18.19 -26.36 -28.05
CA VAL A 35 16.95 -25.63 -27.81
C VAL A 35 15.79 -26.61 -27.92
N PRO A 36 14.99 -26.80 -26.86
CA PRO A 36 13.88 -27.75 -26.87
C PRO A 36 12.82 -27.36 -27.91
N GLN A 37 12.32 -28.35 -28.65
CA GLN A 37 11.21 -28.19 -29.58
C GLN A 37 9.88 -28.40 -28.84
N ILE A 38 8.88 -27.58 -29.16
CA ILE A 38 7.53 -27.65 -28.57
C ILE A 38 6.48 -27.81 -29.68
N GLU A 39 5.32 -28.38 -29.37
CA GLU A 39 4.21 -28.46 -30.32
C GLU A 39 3.40 -27.15 -30.36
N CYS A 40 2.72 -26.86 -31.46
CA CYS A 40 1.83 -25.69 -31.58
C CYS A 40 0.73 -25.65 -30.50
N ALA A 41 0.32 -26.79 -29.96
CA ALA A 41 -0.69 -26.89 -28.90
C ALA A 41 -0.18 -26.48 -27.50
N ILE A 42 1.14 -26.38 -27.30
CA ILE A 42 1.73 -26.11 -25.98
C ILE A 42 1.42 -24.68 -25.53
N LYS A 43 0.73 -24.60 -24.39
CA LYS A 43 0.41 -23.36 -23.68
C LYS A 43 1.52 -23.00 -22.70
N ALA A 44 1.82 -21.71 -22.54
CA ALA A 44 2.87 -21.28 -21.60
C ALA A 44 2.60 -21.73 -20.14
N ALA A 45 1.33 -21.84 -19.74
CA ALA A 45 0.91 -22.35 -18.44
C ALA A 45 1.38 -23.80 -18.15
N LYS A 46 1.63 -24.61 -19.19
CA LYS A 46 2.08 -26.00 -19.04
C LYS A 46 3.59 -26.13 -18.83
N ILE A 47 4.39 -25.11 -19.11
CA ILE A 47 5.85 -25.11 -18.91
C ILE A 47 6.16 -24.37 -17.61
N ILE A 48 6.88 -24.99 -16.67
CA ILE A 48 7.16 -24.41 -15.34
C ILE A 48 8.27 -23.35 -15.40
N ASN A 49 9.21 -23.46 -16.35
CA ASN A 49 10.36 -22.56 -16.45
C ASN A 49 9.94 -21.07 -16.61
N PRO A 50 10.47 -20.14 -15.80
CA PRO A 50 10.07 -18.73 -15.84
C PRO A 50 10.65 -17.95 -17.03
N GLU A 51 11.83 -18.33 -17.53
CA GLU A 51 12.37 -17.84 -18.81
C GLU A 51 13.01 -19.01 -19.56
N PHE A 52 12.71 -19.18 -20.84
CA PHE A 52 13.24 -20.27 -21.66
C PHE A 52 13.22 -19.93 -23.15
N ILE A 53 14.12 -20.56 -23.93
CA ILE A 53 14.06 -20.52 -25.40
C ILE A 53 13.41 -21.81 -25.88
N ALA A 54 12.42 -21.69 -26.75
CA ALA A 54 11.76 -22.83 -27.40
C ALA A 54 11.86 -22.73 -28.92
N LYS A 55 11.80 -23.87 -29.60
CA LYS A 55 11.70 -23.97 -31.06
C LYS A 55 10.28 -24.39 -31.46
N CYS A 56 9.60 -23.53 -32.21
CA CYS A 56 8.28 -23.78 -32.79
C CYS A 56 8.40 -24.42 -34.18
N PRO A 57 7.53 -25.39 -34.52
CA PRO A 57 7.43 -25.97 -35.86
C PRO A 57 6.66 -25.05 -36.81
N LEU A 58 6.62 -25.43 -38.08
CA LEU A 58 5.74 -24.80 -39.08
C LEU A 58 4.26 -25.10 -38.81
N GLY A 59 3.36 -24.26 -39.34
CA GLY A 59 1.93 -24.54 -39.36
C GLY A 59 1.15 -24.22 -38.08
N CYS A 60 1.67 -23.37 -37.19
CA CYS A 60 1.00 -22.99 -35.94
C CYS A 60 -0.08 -21.89 -36.09
N GLN A 61 -0.55 -21.60 -37.31
CA GLN A 61 -1.53 -20.55 -37.60
C GLN A 61 -3.01 -20.99 -37.53
N ASP A 62 -3.27 -22.25 -37.19
CA ASP A 62 -4.63 -22.81 -37.08
C ASP A 62 -5.43 -22.20 -35.91
N VAL A 63 -6.71 -21.89 -36.15
CA VAL A 63 -7.67 -21.30 -35.20
C VAL A 63 -7.82 -22.13 -33.90
N LYS A 64 -7.53 -23.44 -33.93
CA LYS A 64 -7.50 -24.29 -32.72
C LYS A 64 -6.43 -23.86 -31.71
N TYR A 65 -5.34 -23.22 -32.15
CA TYR A 65 -4.26 -22.73 -31.29
C TYR A 65 -4.58 -21.33 -30.76
N ARG A 66 -5.51 -21.27 -29.81
CA ARG A 66 -6.01 -19.99 -29.27
C ARG A 66 -4.89 -19.13 -28.66
N VAL A 67 -4.95 -17.84 -28.97
CA VAL A 67 -4.11 -16.78 -28.42
C VAL A 67 -5.00 -15.77 -27.72
N TYR A 68 -4.55 -15.28 -26.56
CA TYR A 68 -5.27 -14.32 -25.73
C TYR A 68 -4.35 -13.16 -25.36
N GLY A 69 -4.67 -11.95 -25.84
CA GLY A 69 -3.83 -10.75 -25.68
C GLY A 69 -2.98 -10.38 -26.88
N THR A 70 -2.33 -9.23 -26.76
CA THR A 70 -1.45 -8.59 -27.76
C THR A 70 -0.20 -8.09 -27.04
N ASP A 71 0.98 -8.39 -27.58
CA ASP A 71 2.33 -8.16 -27.00
C ASP A 71 2.61 -8.92 -25.69
N ILE A 72 1.68 -8.83 -24.73
CA ILE A 72 1.65 -9.59 -23.49
C ILE A 72 0.47 -10.57 -23.59
N TYR A 73 0.78 -11.86 -23.49
CA TYR A 73 -0.16 -12.94 -23.74
C TYR A 73 -0.51 -13.67 -22.46
N ALA A 74 -1.78 -14.00 -22.24
CA ALA A 74 -2.19 -14.81 -21.11
C ALA A 74 -1.56 -16.20 -21.22
N SER A 75 -1.08 -16.80 -20.13
CA SER A 75 -0.36 -18.09 -20.19
C SER A 75 -1.20 -19.27 -20.68
N PHE A 76 -2.52 -19.09 -20.77
CA PHE A 76 -3.44 -20.01 -21.44
C PHE A 76 -3.34 -20.02 -22.98
N SER A 77 -2.57 -19.11 -23.56
CA SER A 77 -2.31 -19.02 -25.01
C SER A 77 -1.28 -20.05 -25.47
N SER A 78 -1.40 -20.51 -26.71
CA SER A 78 -0.33 -21.22 -27.41
C SER A 78 0.92 -20.33 -27.53
N VAL A 79 2.09 -20.85 -27.16
CA VAL A 79 3.37 -20.12 -27.27
C VAL A 79 3.69 -19.80 -28.73
N CYS A 80 3.51 -20.77 -29.63
CA CYS A 80 3.90 -20.63 -31.03
C CYS A 80 2.91 -19.76 -31.83
N ALA A 81 1.61 -19.90 -31.60
CA ALA A 81 0.63 -19.03 -32.24
C ALA A 81 0.75 -17.57 -31.76
N ALA A 82 1.09 -17.35 -30.47
CA ALA A 82 1.40 -16.02 -29.95
C ALA A 82 2.67 -15.43 -30.57
N ALA A 83 3.70 -16.25 -30.84
CA ALA A 83 4.94 -15.82 -31.50
C ALA A 83 4.76 -15.44 -32.97
N ILE A 84 3.85 -16.11 -33.67
CA ILE A 84 3.39 -15.69 -35.00
C ILE A 84 2.60 -14.39 -34.88
N HIS A 85 1.62 -14.30 -33.99
CA HIS A 85 0.81 -13.09 -33.77
C HIS A 85 1.67 -11.84 -33.50
N SER A 86 2.73 -11.96 -32.69
CA SER A 86 3.69 -10.88 -32.41
C SER A 86 4.70 -10.60 -33.54
N GLY A 87 4.73 -11.41 -34.60
CA GLY A 87 5.66 -11.25 -35.73
C GLY A 87 7.12 -11.56 -35.43
N ILE A 88 7.39 -12.35 -34.37
CA ILE A 88 8.76 -12.74 -33.99
C ILE A 88 9.23 -13.95 -34.82
N ILE A 89 8.27 -14.78 -35.23
CA ILE A 89 8.43 -15.85 -36.22
C ILE A 89 7.27 -15.74 -37.22
N ASP A 90 7.45 -16.32 -38.40
CA ASP A 90 6.37 -16.53 -39.36
C ASP A 90 5.80 -17.97 -39.24
N ASN A 91 4.91 -18.35 -40.16
CA ASN A 91 4.31 -19.69 -40.17
C ASN A 91 5.29 -20.82 -40.59
N SER A 92 6.55 -20.52 -40.94
CA SER A 92 7.62 -21.53 -41.12
C SER A 92 8.19 -22.02 -39.78
N GLY A 93 7.88 -21.33 -38.68
CA GLY A 93 8.37 -21.64 -37.34
C GLY A 93 9.69 -20.92 -37.02
N GLY A 94 10.31 -21.25 -35.89
CA GLY A 94 11.54 -20.57 -35.47
C GLY A 94 11.86 -20.71 -33.99
N LYS A 95 12.86 -19.94 -33.53
CA LYS A 95 13.23 -19.87 -32.11
C LYS A 95 12.66 -18.62 -31.47
N VAL A 96 11.99 -18.79 -30.34
CA VAL A 96 11.43 -17.69 -29.54
C VAL A 96 11.96 -17.76 -28.11
N LEU A 97 12.30 -16.60 -27.56
CA LEU A 97 12.59 -16.43 -26.14
C LEU A 97 11.29 -16.07 -25.43
N VAL A 98 10.85 -16.95 -24.53
CA VAL A 98 9.64 -16.80 -23.71
C VAL A 98 10.05 -16.37 -22.31
N GLN A 99 9.46 -15.28 -21.83
CA GLN A 99 9.62 -14.82 -20.45
C GLN A 99 8.24 -14.74 -19.80
N LYS A 100 8.00 -15.56 -18.78
CA LYS A 100 6.80 -15.49 -17.96
C LYS A 100 6.82 -14.23 -17.10
N VAL A 101 5.68 -13.58 -16.99
CA VAL A 101 5.47 -12.39 -16.18
C VAL A 101 4.12 -12.50 -15.44
N ALA A 102 3.86 -11.59 -14.52
CA ALA A 102 2.59 -11.57 -13.78
C ALA A 102 1.37 -11.50 -14.73
N GLY A 103 0.26 -12.07 -14.28
CA GLY A 103 -1.02 -12.00 -14.97
C GLY A 103 -1.59 -10.58 -15.11
N GLN A 104 -2.22 -10.27 -16.23
CA GLN A 104 -2.98 -9.02 -16.43
C GLN A 104 -4.44 -9.14 -15.96
N SER A 105 -5.04 -8.00 -15.60
CA SER A 105 -6.47 -7.84 -15.32
C SER A 105 -7.36 -7.99 -16.56
N GLY A 106 -6.82 -7.73 -17.75
CA GLY A 106 -7.51 -7.93 -19.00
C GLY A 106 -6.53 -7.89 -20.15
N TYR A 107 -6.70 -8.80 -21.09
CA TYR A 107 -5.89 -8.93 -22.29
C TYR A 107 -6.73 -8.45 -23.46
N LYS A 108 -6.24 -7.47 -24.22
CA LYS A 108 -6.91 -6.99 -25.42
C LYS A 108 -6.56 -7.90 -26.60
N GLY A 109 -7.58 -8.51 -27.22
CA GLY A 109 -7.43 -9.22 -28.49
C GLY A 109 -7.23 -8.27 -29.67
N SER A 110 -6.49 -8.73 -30.67
CA SER A 110 -6.27 -8.06 -31.94
C SER A 110 -6.16 -9.07 -33.08
N PHE A 111 -6.00 -8.58 -34.31
CA PHE A 111 -5.66 -9.41 -35.46
C PHE A 111 -4.31 -8.96 -36.00
N SER A 112 -3.34 -9.86 -36.01
CA SER A 112 -1.95 -9.56 -36.39
C SER A 112 -1.30 -10.81 -36.98
N ASN A 113 -0.50 -10.63 -38.04
CA ASN A 113 0.25 -11.71 -38.70
C ASN A 113 -0.60 -12.96 -39.04
N GLY A 114 -1.86 -12.72 -39.44
CA GLY A 114 -2.80 -13.78 -39.79
C GLY A 114 -3.35 -14.62 -38.62
N ILE A 115 -3.07 -14.23 -37.38
CA ILE A 115 -3.66 -14.79 -36.16
C ILE A 115 -4.71 -13.81 -35.61
N ARG A 116 -5.87 -14.31 -35.17
CA ARG A 116 -6.80 -13.56 -34.33
C ARG A 116 -6.57 -13.92 -32.87
N SER A 117 -5.97 -13.02 -32.10
CA SER A 117 -5.99 -13.14 -30.64
C SER A 117 -7.35 -12.68 -30.10
N LEU A 118 -7.81 -13.34 -29.05
CA LEU A 118 -9.06 -13.03 -28.38
C LEU A 118 -8.78 -12.12 -27.17
N SER A 119 -9.76 -11.30 -26.81
CA SER A 119 -9.74 -10.67 -25.49
C SER A 119 -9.97 -11.74 -24.42
N LEU A 120 -9.28 -11.60 -23.29
CA LEU A 120 -9.48 -12.45 -22.11
C LEU A 120 -9.63 -11.53 -20.89
N PRO A 121 -10.59 -11.78 -19.99
CA PRO A 121 -10.60 -11.17 -18.66
C PRO A 121 -9.35 -11.53 -17.86
N ARG A 122 -9.32 -11.13 -16.59
CA ARG A 122 -8.20 -11.38 -15.67
C ARG A 122 -7.71 -12.83 -15.73
N TRP A 123 -6.41 -13.00 -15.95
CA TRP A 123 -5.74 -14.29 -15.92
C TRP A 123 -4.48 -14.22 -15.07
N ARG A 124 -4.15 -15.29 -14.35
CA ARG A 124 -3.19 -15.29 -13.23
C ARG A 124 -1.70 -15.19 -13.59
N GLU A 125 -1.34 -15.45 -14.84
CA GLU A 125 0.05 -15.54 -15.31
C GLU A 125 0.10 -15.13 -16.79
N SER A 126 1.06 -14.31 -17.19
CA SER A 126 1.28 -13.93 -18.60
C SER A 126 2.63 -14.43 -19.11
N PHE A 127 2.88 -14.24 -20.39
CA PHE A 127 4.22 -14.27 -20.95
C PHE A 127 4.40 -13.17 -21.99
N ILE A 128 5.64 -12.72 -22.12
CA ILE A 128 6.11 -11.89 -23.22
C ILE A 128 7.06 -12.70 -24.09
N LEU A 129 7.18 -12.29 -25.35
CA LEU A 129 7.99 -12.97 -26.35
C LEU A 129 9.05 -12.02 -26.90
N SER A 130 10.21 -12.57 -27.23
CA SER A 130 11.29 -11.85 -27.91
C SER A 130 12.06 -12.80 -28.83
N GLU A 131 12.94 -12.26 -29.69
CA GLU A 131 13.78 -13.07 -30.58
C GLU A 131 14.53 -14.18 -29.80
N GLY A 132 14.58 -15.40 -30.33
CA GLY A 132 15.27 -16.54 -29.70
C GLY A 132 16.81 -16.48 -29.71
N LYS A 133 17.41 -15.29 -29.58
CA LYS A 133 18.84 -15.05 -29.40
C LYS A 133 19.18 -15.10 -27.90
N PRO A 134 20.10 -15.96 -27.44
CA PRO A 134 20.47 -16.01 -26.02
C PRO A 134 21.04 -14.67 -25.51
N LYS A 135 20.52 -14.17 -24.38
CA LYS A 135 21.08 -13.02 -23.66
C LYS A 135 22.55 -13.31 -23.28
N ARG A 136 23.46 -12.34 -23.46
CA ARG A 136 24.89 -12.52 -23.13
C ARG A 136 25.03 -12.84 -21.64
N GLY A 137 25.68 -13.96 -21.32
CA GLY A 137 25.93 -14.40 -19.94
C GLY A 137 24.82 -15.24 -19.30
N VAL A 138 23.69 -15.47 -19.97
CA VAL A 138 22.57 -16.26 -19.44
C VAL A 138 22.56 -17.67 -20.04
N GLN A 139 22.53 -18.70 -19.19
CA GLN A 139 22.40 -20.10 -19.62
C GLN A 139 20.95 -20.58 -19.50
N TYR A 140 20.29 -20.70 -20.65
CA TYR A 140 18.96 -21.29 -20.78
C TYR A 140 18.93 -22.82 -20.55
N PRO A 141 17.82 -23.37 -20.03
CA PRO A 141 17.68 -24.81 -19.85
C PRO A 141 17.59 -25.53 -21.20
N SER A 142 18.22 -26.70 -21.31
CA SER A 142 18.20 -27.56 -22.51
C SER A 142 16.96 -28.46 -22.61
N THR A 143 16.20 -28.58 -21.52
CA THR A 143 14.93 -29.31 -21.40
C THR A 143 13.89 -28.40 -20.74
N LEU A 144 12.60 -28.61 -21.06
CA LEU A 144 11.49 -27.89 -20.44
C LEU A 144 10.80 -28.78 -19.41
N THR A 145 10.56 -28.24 -18.22
CA THR A 145 9.82 -28.94 -17.17
C THR A 145 8.34 -28.66 -17.35
N TYR A 146 7.53 -29.71 -17.49
CA TYR A 146 6.08 -29.56 -17.69
C TYR A 146 5.29 -29.76 -16.38
N SER A 147 4.23 -28.98 -16.20
CA SER A 147 3.27 -29.16 -15.12
C SER A 147 2.36 -30.36 -15.41
N SER A 148 2.48 -31.39 -14.59
CA SER A 148 1.59 -32.56 -14.62
C SER A 148 0.15 -32.14 -14.29
N SER A 149 -0.77 -32.56 -15.15
CA SER A 149 -2.22 -32.56 -14.90
C SER A 149 -2.85 -33.48 -15.93
N GLU A 150 -3.72 -34.37 -15.44
CA GLU A 150 -4.34 -35.52 -16.10
C GLU A 150 -4.46 -35.45 -17.63
N SER A 151 -3.94 -36.49 -18.28
CA SER A 151 -4.13 -36.77 -19.70
C SER A 151 -5.40 -37.59 -19.93
N THR A 152 -6.51 -36.93 -20.24
CA THR A 152 -7.68 -37.59 -20.85
C THR A 152 -7.45 -37.84 -22.34
N VAL A 153 -7.10 -39.08 -22.73
CA VAL A 153 -7.16 -39.53 -24.14
C VAL A 153 -7.71 -40.98 -24.24
N THR A 154 -8.98 -41.05 -24.65
CA THR A 154 -9.63 -42.00 -25.57
C THR A 154 -9.22 -43.49 -25.67
N LYS A 155 -10.22 -44.34 -25.37
CA LYS A 155 -10.53 -45.72 -25.84
C LYS A 155 -9.56 -46.45 -26.80
N GLY A 156 -9.18 -47.67 -26.40
CA GLY A 156 -8.84 -48.83 -27.25
C GLY A 156 -9.34 -50.13 -26.59
N ASN A 157 -9.78 -51.13 -27.36
CA ASN A 157 -10.52 -52.31 -26.87
C ASN A 157 -9.65 -53.32 -26.07
N SER A 158 -10.22 -53.98 -25.03
CA SER A 158 -10.61 -55.42 -25.09
C SER A 158 -10.81 -56.10 -23.70
N LEU A 159 -12.02 -56.66 -23.50
CA LEU A 159 -12.44 -57.82 -22.65
C LEU A 159 -12.05 -58.02 -21.15
N ARG A 160 -13.13 -58.18 -20.33
CA ARG A 160 -13.30 -59.02 -19.10
C ARG A 160 -12.56 -58.56 -17.81
N LYS A 161 -13.06 -58.74 -16.57
CA LYS A 161 -14.18 -59.56 -16.02
C LYS A 161 -14.65 -59.05 -14.61
N GLY A 162 -15.96 -58.85 -14.38
CA GLY A 162 -16.68 -58.82 -13.06
C GLY A 162 -16.25 -57.78 -11.98
N SER A 163 -17.06 -57.44 -10.95
CA SER A 163 -18.51 -57.57 -10.72
C SER A 163 -18.96 -56.58 -9.61
N GLN A 164 -20.21 -56.11 -9.67
CA GLN A 164 -21.10 -55.58 -8.58
C GLN A 164 -20.51 -54.68 -7.46
N THR A 165 -20.88 -53.41 -7.27
CA THR A 165 -22.16 -52.81 -6.81
C THR A 165 -22.73 -53.29 -5.47
N THR A 166 -22.78 -52.37 -4.49
CA THR A 166 -23.97 -52.04 -3.65
C THR A 166 -23.74 -50.71 -2.90
N ALA A 167 -24.78 -50.09 -2.35
CA ALA A 167 -24.78 -48.70 -1.83
C ALA A 167 -25.51 -48.54 -0.48
N ALA A 168 -25.37 -47.35 0.13
CA ALA A 168 -26.23 -46.75 1.18
C ALA A 168 -26.11 -47.32 2.63
N PRO A 169 -26.75 -46.72 3.67
CA PRO A 169 -26.75 -45.30 4.07
C PRO A 169 -26.56 -45.06 5.61
N LEU A 170 -26.75 -43.81 6.08
CA LEU A 170 -26.85 -43.34 7.48
C LEU A 170 -28.00 -44.03 8.28
N PRO A 171 -27.98 -44.07 9.64
CA PRO A 171 -28.71 -43.07 10.46
C PRO A 171 -28.06 -42.73 11.84
N ALA A 172 -28.85 -42.30 12.84
CA ALA A 172 -28.45 -41.37 13.91
C ALA A 172 -28.78 -41.76 15.37
N THR A 173 -28.31 -40.93 16.32
CA THR A 173 -28.79 -40.66 17.70
C THR A 173 -28.89 -41.76 18.76
N HIS A 174 -28.33 -41.50 19.96
CA HIS A 174 -29.03 -41.43 21.26
C HIS A 174 -28.05 -40.94 22.36
N GLY A 175 -28.55 -40.55 23.55
CA GLY A 175 -27.69 -40.11 24.67
C GLY A 175 -28.36 -40.31 26.04
N ALA A 176 -27.57 -40.26 27.12
CA ALA A 176 -27.99 -40.14 28.52
C ALA A 176 -26.79 -39.75 29.42
N ALA A 177 -27.04 -39.26 30.63
CA ALA A 177 -26.06 -38.63 31.51
C ALA A 177 -25.54 -39.54 32.64
N HIS A 178 -24.39 -39.18 33.25
CA HIS A 178 -24.04 -39.59 34.61
C HIS A 178 -23.23 -38.52 35.38
N THR A 179 -23.50 -38.47 36.68
CA THR A 179 -23.03 -37.48 37.67
C THR A 179 -21.75 -37.93 38.37
N PHE A 180 -20.82 -37.02 38.70
CA PHE A 180 -19.80 -37.26 39.75
C PHE A 180 -19.50 -36.02 40.59
N LYS A 181 -19.25 -36.25 41.89
CA LYS A 181 -18.90 -35.25 42.92
C LYS A 181 -17.38 -35.04 43.02
N PRO A 182 -16.90 -33.92 43.59
CA PRO A 182 -15.47 -33.67 43.79
C PRO A 182 -14.86 -34.55 44.90
N PHE A 183 -13.55 -34.81 44.79
CA PHE A 183 -12.75 -35.52 45.79
C PHE A 183 -11.87 -34.52 46.56
N THR A 184 -11.84 -34.63 47.88
CA THR A 184 -11.00 -33.84 48.78
C THR A 184 -9.72 -34.60 49.11
N THR A 185 -8.56 -33.94 49.13
CA THR A 185 -7.34 -34.49 49.75
C THR A 185 -6.67 -33.42 50.59
N THR A 186 -6.55 -33.69 51.89
CA THR A 186 -5.87 -32.85 52.88
C THR A 186 -4.41 -33.26 53.01
N THR A 187 -3.48 -32.31 53.00
CA THR A 187 -2.13 -32.48 53.57
C THR A 187 -1.64 -31.16 54.16
N GLU A 188 -1.51 -31.12 55.49
CA GLU A 188 -0.73 -30.12 56.22
C GLU A 188 0.79 -30.39 56.05
N PHE A 189 1.66 -29.36 56.17
CA PHE A 189 2.68 -29.24 57.25
C PHE A 189 3.70 -28.09 57.02
N VAL A 190 3.88 -27.27 58.09
CA VAL A 190 4.97 -26.34 58.49
C VAL A 190 5.47 -25.16 57.63
N SER A 191 5.61 -24.03 58.33
CA SER A 191 6.39 -22.82 58.02
C SER A 191 7.92 -23.04 58.20
N PRO A 192 8.78 -22.12 57.71
CA PRO A 192 9.49 -21.30 58.69
C PRO A 192 9.69 -19.81 58.30
N THR A 193 9.55 -18.93 59.29
CA THR A 193 10.01 -17.53 59.26
C THR A 193 11.54 -17.42 59.27
N PRO A 194 12.08 -16.29 58.77
CA PRO A 194 13.04 -15.53 59.57
C PRO A 194 12.57 -14.09 59.86
N LYS A 195 12.91 -13.58 61.05
CA LYS A 195 12.78 -12.17 61.43
C LYS A 195 14.03 -11.39 61.04
N THR A 196 13.89 -10.11 60.69
CA THR A 196 14.96 -9.11 60.92
C THR A 196 14.38 -7.79 61.42
N THR A 197 15.13 -7.16 62.33
CA THR A 197 14.75 -6.07 63.22
C THR A 197 14.62 -4.70 62.55
N VAL A 198 13.72 -3.85 63.08
CA VAL A 198 13.69 -2.39 62.82
C VAL A 198 14.29 -1.66 64.03
N THR A 199 15.24 -0.75 63.79
CA THR A 199 15.52 0.37 64.72
C THR A 199 15.82 1.64 63.93
N SER A 200 15.23 2.75 64.38
CA SER A 200 15.20 4.07 63.75
C SER A 200 16.26 5.04 64.30
N THR A 201 16.73 6.00 63.48
CA THR A 201 17.04 7.36 63.98
C THR A 201 16.81 8.46 62.94
N THR A 202 16.12 9.52 63.38
CA THR A 202 15.77 10.78 62.70
C THR A 202 17.00 11.71 62.53
N ILE A 203 17.06 12.66 61.58
CA ILE A 203 16.78 14.12 61.73
C ILE A 203 17.03 14.83 60.36
N ALA A 204 16.28 15.90 60.06
CA ALA A 204 16.40 16.79 58.88
C ALA A 204 16.81 18.23 59.31
N PRO A 205 16.54 19.37 58.62
CA PRO A 205 16.48 19.74 57.18
C PRO A 205 17.33 21.04 56.90
N THR A 206 16.94 21.87 55.91
CA THR A 206 17.31 23.30 55.62
C THR A 206 18.52 23.56 54.67
N THR A 207 18.55 24.57 53.77
CA THR A 207 17.53 25.54 53.25
C THR A 207 17.94 26.11 51.86
N PHE A 208 16.99 26.81 51.21
CA PHE A 208 17.12 27.53 49.93
C PHE A 208 18.23 28.62 49.84
N THR A 209 18.69 28.88 48.62
CA THR A 209 18.85 30.27 48.11
C THR A 209 18.61 30.38 46.60
N LYS A 210 18.13 31.55 46.18
CA LYS A 210 17.79 31.97 44.80
C LYS A 210 18.71 33.17 44.44
N VAL A 211 18.78 33.55 43.15
CA VAL A 211 19.38 34.77 42.51
C VAL A 211 20.37 34.35 41.40
N THR A 212 20.56 34.97 40.23
CA THR A 212 19.84 35.90 39.31
C THR A 212 20.78 36.02 38.07
N THR A 213 20.26 36.41 36.91
CA THR A 213 20.99 36.65 35.64
C THR A 213 22.11 37.71 35.70
N VAL A 214 23.12 37.61 34.82
CA VAL A 214 23.65 38.68 33.93
C VAL A 214 24.60 38.07 32.86
N THR A 215 24.76 38.77 31.73
CA THR A 215 25.44 38.41 30.47
C THR A 215 26.94 38.82 30.37
N VAL A 216 27.68 38.28 29.36
CA VAL A 216 28.52 39.02 28.35
C VAL A 216 29.83 38.30 27.87
N ALA A 217 30.00 38.25 26.53
CA ALA A 217 31.22 38.22 25.67
C ALA A 217 32.20 37.01 25.55
N LYS A 218 32.81 36.96 24.35
CA LYS A 218 33.89 36.07 23.83
C LYS A 218 35.30 36.54 24.24
N PRO A 219 36.35 35.71 23.99
CA PRO A 219 37.28 36.02 22.88
C PRO A 219 37.57 34.84 21.91
N LEU A 220 38.55 35.02 21.00
CA LEU A 220 38.92 34.19 19.83
C LEU A 220 40.44 33.84 19.82
N ILE A 221 40.89 33.08 18.79
CA ILE A 221 42.31 32.85 18.34
C ILE A 221 43.06 31.74 19.15
N ALA A 222 43.90 30.82 18.61
CA ALA A 222 44.39 30.41 17.27
C ALA A 222 44.58 28.87 17.23
N VAL A 223 44.28 28.15 16.14
CA VAL A 223 45.18 27.75 15.01
C VAL A 223 46.52 27.10 15.40
N HIS A 224 46.67 25.81 15.07
CA HIS A 224 47.91 25.27 14.53
C HIS A 224 47.63 24.36 13.33
N LYS A 225 48.60 24.24 12.43
CA LYS A 225 48.46 23.79 11.04
C LYS A 225 49.54 22.77 10.72
N VAL A 226 49.18 21.66 10.07
CA VAL A 226 50.15 20.74 9.45
C VAL A 226 49.77 20.50 7.98
N ARG A 227 50.77 20.68 7.13
CA ARG A 227 50.86 20.38 5.69
C ARG A 227 51.57 19.00 5.57
N ASP A 228 51.56 18.24 4.48
CA ASP A 228 51.65 18.64 3.07
C ASP A 228 51.29 17.48 2.10
N LEU A 229 51.11 17.85 0.82
CA LEU A 229 51.46 17.17 -0.46
C LEU A 229 51.28 15.63 -0.65
N GLY A 230 50.79 15.12 -1.80
CA GLY A 230 50.20 15.79 -2.97
C GLY A 230 50.41 15.04 -4.31
N SER A 231 49.55 15.32 -5.30
CA SER A 231 49.74 15.07 -6.76
C SER A 231 49.82 13.62 -7.29
N SER A 232 49.47 13.31 -8.55
CA SER A 232 48.71 14.01 -9.62
C SER A 232 48.44 13.03 -10.79
N ASN A 233 47.48 13.34 -11.68
CA ASN A 233 47.45 13.11 -13.14
C ASN A 233 46.01 12.96 -13.68
N VAL A 234 45.60 13.40 -14.88
CA VAL A 234 46.02 14.50 -15.78
C VAL A 234 44.86 14.70 -16.81
N HIS A 235 44.68 15.92 -17.32
CA HIS A 235 43.68 16.33 -18.36
C HIS A 235 44.13 15.88 -19.80
N PRO A 236 43.56 16.25 -21.00
CA PRO A 236 42.79 17.48 -21.29
C PRO A 236 41.78 17.56 -22.50
N VAL A 237 40.99 18.66 -22.55
CA VAL A 237 40.31 19.42 -23.67
C VAL A 237 39.65 18.73 -24.90
N TYR A 238 38.86 19.36 -25.79
CA TYR A 238 38.34 20.75 -26.04
C TYR A 238 36.84 20.62 -26.47
N SER A 239 36.00 21.64 -26.75
CA SER A 239 36.15 23.10 -26.93
C SER A 239 34.86 23.87 -26.53
N ALA A 240 34.85 25.20 -26.68
CA ALA A 240 33.71 26.09 -26.35
C ALA A 240 33.38 27.10 -27.47
N MET A 241 32.21 27.76 -27.40
CA MET A 241 32.02 29.15 -27.85
C MET A 241 30.90 29.83 -27.05
N ALA A 242 30.98 31.15 -26.90
CA ALA A 242 30.05 31.99 -26.16
C ALA A 242 29.78 33.30 -26.92
N ALA A 243 28.61 33.91 -26.72
CA ALA A 243 28.36 35.35 -26.94
C ALA A 243 27.07 35.76 -26.21
N ALA A 244 26.98 37.03 -25.81
CA ALA A 244 25.89 37.58 -25.00
C ALA A 244 25.05 38.61 -25.78
N ALA A 245 23.84 38.91 -25.29
CA ALA A 245 23.19 40.20 -25.49
C ALA A 245 22.18 40.48 -24.36
N SER A 246 22.21 41.69 -23.82
CA SER A 246 21.34 42.20 -22.76
C SER A 246 20.44 43.32 -23.28
N ALA A 247 19.22 43.44 -22.75
CA ALA A 247 18.43 44.68 -22.85
C ALA A 247 17.38 44.75 -21.73
N SER A 248 17.44 45.83 -20.94
CA SER A 248 16.48 46.15 -19.88
C SER A 248 15.35 47.05 -20.41
N ARG A 249 14.18 47.03 -19.76
CA ARG A 249 13.28 48.20 -19.67
C ARG A 249 12.39 48.14 -18.43
N GLN A 250 12.58 49.11 -17.54
CA GLN A 250 11.54 49.58 -16.60
C GLN A 250 10.65 50.61 -17.32
N VAL A 251 9.42 50.84 -16.85
CA VAL A 251 8.87 52.18 -16.48
C VAL A 251 7.64 52.00 -15.57
N GLN A 252 7.77 52.57 -14.36
CA GLN A 252 6.83 53.25 -13.44
C GLN A 252 5.29 53.03 -13.44
N ALA A 253 4.73 53.27 -12.25
CA ALA A 253 3.29 53.31 -11.95
C ALA A 253 2.73 54.74 -11.90
N ALA A 254 1.40 54.88 -11.93
CA ALA A 254 0.67 56.10 -11.57
C ALA A 254 -0.68 55.77 -10.88
N GLN A 255 -1.17 56.69 -10.05
CA GLN A 255 -2.35 56.52 -9.18
C GLN A 255 -3.65 57.06 -9.83
N GLY A 256 -4.83 56.64 -9.34
CA GLY A 256 -6.11 57.26 -9.72
C GLY A 256 -7.39 56.68 -9.09
N ARG A 257 -7.95 57.39 -8.10
CA ARG A 257 -9.39 57.35 -7.68
C ARG A 257 -10.28 57.98 -8.79
N THR A 258 -11.62 57.91 -8.89
CA THR A 258 -12.74 57.51 -7.99
C THR A 258 -14.08 57.31 -8.78
N GLN A 259 -15.08 56.69 -8.13
CA GLN A 259 -16.55 56.94 -8.19
C GLN A 259 -17.48 56.52 -9.38
N ASN A 260 -18.39 55.58 -9.03
CA ASN A 260 -19.87 55.64 -9.01
C ASN A 260 -20.72 56.22 -10.17
N GLN A 261 -21.58 55.36 -10.74
CA GLN A 261 -23.07 55.45 -10.86
C GLN A 261 -23.58 54.06 -11.35
N ALA A 262 -24.56 53.37 -10.73
CA ALA A 262 -26.03 53.57 -10.77
C ALA A 262 -26.59 53.49 -12.22
N THR A 263 -27.62 52.71 -12.60
CA THR A 263 -28.76 52.01 -11.94
C THR A 263 -28.98 50.61 -12.59
N GLU A 264 -29.64 49.58 -12.00
CA GLU A 264 -31.11 49.37 -11.85
C GLU A 264 -31.89 49.56 -13.17
N THR A 265 -32.77 48.67 -13.69
CA THR A 265 -33.70 47.66 -13.11
C THR A 265 -34.15 46.56 -14.13
N ASP A 266 -34.65 45.40 -13.64
CA ASP A 266 -35.80 44.56 -14.13
C ASP A 266 -35.99 44.09 -15.60
N ALA A 267 -36.85 43.12 -15.97
CA ALA A 267 -37.31 41.83 -15.39
C ALA A 267 -38.19 41.05 -16.42
N TRP A 268 -38.32 39.70 -16.28
CA TRP A 268 -39.29 38.76 -16.95
C TRP A 268 -39.02 38.41 -18.45
N LYS A 269 -38.89 37.12 -18.87
CA LYS A 269 -39.88 36.02 -19.12
C LYS A 269 -40.87 36.32 -20.25
N SER A 270 -41.26 35.44 -21.20
CA SER A 270 -41.09 34.00 -21.53
C SER A 270 -41.37 33.85 -23.06
N GLY A 271 -40.83 32.96 -23.92
CA GLY A 271 -40.93 31.49 -23.97
C GLY A 271 -41.51 31.02 -25.35
N SER A 272 -41.21 29.79 -25.83
CA SER A 272 -41.75 29.11 -27.07
C SER A 272 -41.31 29.68 -28.46
N SER A 273 -41.08 28.92 -29.56
CA SER A 273 -40.84 27.47 -29.85
C SER A 273 -40.45 27.28 -31.35
N LEU A 274 -40.12 26.03 -31.76
CA LEU A 274 -40.08 25.44 -33.13
C LEU A 274 -38.75 25.43 -33.97
N LEU A 275 -38.28 24.19 -34.21
CA LEU A 275 -37.73 23.53 -35.44
C LEU A 275 -37.29 24.44 -36.62
N ASP A 276 -36.17 24.21 -37.35
CA ASP A 276 -35.59 22.94 -37.87
C ASP A 276 -34.04 23.06 -38.15
N PRO A 277 -33.30 22.07 -38.71
CA PRO A 277 -31.83 21.97 -38.57
C PRO A 277 -30.97 22.56 -39.71
N GLY A 278 -29.74 23.01 -39.39
CA GLY A 278 -28.74 23.35 -40.42
C GLY A 278 -27.37 23.87 -39.94
N PHE A 279 -26.33 23.04 -40.12
CA PHE A 279 -24.98 23.41 -40.58
C PHE A 279 -24.14 24.52 -39.86
N SER A 280 -23.26 24.07 -38.96
CA SER A 280 -21.85 24.50 -38.78
C SER A 280 -21.41 25.94 -39.12
N SER A 281 -21.08 26.71 -38.08
CA SER A 281 -19.97 27.69 -38.10
C SER A 281 -19.07 27.51 -36.88
N LYS A 282 -17.75 27.69 -37.07
CA LYS A 282 -16.76 27.61 -35.99
C LYS A 282 -16.91 28.81 -35.07
N GLU A 283 -17.04 28.59 -33.77
CA GLU A 283 -16.87 29.65 -32.77
C GLU A 283 -15.55 29.47 -32.01
N ASP A 284 -14.78 30.54 -31.98
CA ASP A 284 -13.48 30.58 -31.31
C ASP A 284 -13.66 30.46 -29.79
N ILE A 285 -13.05 29.42 -29.21
CA ILE A 285 -13.06 29.21 -27.76
C ILE A 285 -12.12 30.22 -27.11
N VAL A 286 -12.65 31.41 -26.81
CA VAL A 286 -12.02 32.34 -25.87
C VAL A 286 -11.93 31.66 -24.51
N PRO A 287 -10.72 31.41 -23.94
CA PRO A 287 -10.61 30.74 -22.66
C PRO A 287 -11.18 31.61 -21.55
N LYS A 288 -12.35 31.21 -21.02
CA LYS A 288 -12.93 31.82 -19.83
C LYS A 288 -11.91 31.72 -18.68
N PRO A 289 -11.60 32.82 -17.95
CA PRO A 289 -10.57 32.79 -16.92
C PRO A 289 -10.79 31.66 -15.92
N LEU A 290 -9.77 30.83 -15.72
CA LEU A 290 -9.77 29.81 -14.68
C LEU A 290 -9.99 30.51 -13.34
N LYS A 291 -11.03 30.09 -12.61
CA LYS A 291 -11.23 30.56 -11.22
C LYS A 291 -9.95 30.27 -10.43
N PRO A 292 -9.49 31.20 -9.56
CA PRO A 292 -8.26 31.00 -8.81
C PRO A 292 -8.34 29.68 -8.03
N VAL A 293 -7.29 28.88 -8.14
CA VAL A 293 -7.14 27.62 -7.41
C VAL A 293 -7.28 27.93 -5.92
N SER A 294 -8.19 27.23 -5.23
CA SER A 294 -8.48 27.45 -3.83
C SER A 294 -7.21 27.45 -2.99
N GLN A 295 -6.91 28.57 -2.31
CA GLN A 295 -5.99 28.54 -1.18
C GLN A 295 -6.56 27.53 -0.17
N GLY A 296 -5.76 26.54 0.21
CA GLY A 296 -6.20 25.45 1.07
C GLY A 296 -6.71 25.96 2.42
N ASN A 297 -7.70 25.27 2.98
CA ASN A 297 -8.31 25.66 4.26
C ASN A 297 -7.24 25.63 5.38
N PRO A 298 -6.90 26.77 6.02
CA PRO A 298 -5.87 26.82 7.05
C PRO A 298 -6.21 26.00 8.30
N ASN A 299 -7.50 25.69 8.50
CA ASN A 299 -7.98 24.87 9.62
C ASN A 299 -7.97 23.36 9.31
N CYS A 300 -7.53 22.93 8.12
CA CYS A 300 -7.48 21.53 7.70
C CYS A 300 -6.27 20.80 8.30
N LYS A 301 -6.30 20.53 9.61
CA LYS A 301 -5.23 19.82 10.32
C LYS A 301 -5.52 18.31 10.39
N VAL A 302 -5.13 17.57 9.36
CA VAL A 302 -5.26 16.09 9.28
C VAL A 302 -3.94 15.42 8.89
N ASP A 303 -3.78 14.15 9.25
CA ASP A 303 -2.63 13.33 8.89
C ASP A 303 -3.06 12.28 7.86
N LEU A 304 -2.62 12.47 6.62
CA LEU A 304 -3.22 11.87 5.43
C LEU A 304 -2.27 10.88 4.75
N ALA A 305 -2.64 9.61 4.78
CA ALA A 305 -2.00 8.55 3.99
C ALA A 305 -2.81 8.28 2.71
N PHE A 306 -2.20 8.46 1.54
CA PHE A 306 -2.75 7.95 0.29
C PHE A 306 -2.25 6.53 0.03
N LEU A 307 -3.18 5.57 -0.01
CA LEU A 307 -2.94 4.19 -0.41
C LEU A 307 -3.23 4.09 -1.91
N ILE A 308 -2.17 4.07 -2.72
CA ILE A 308 -2.29 4.06 -4.18
C ILE A 308 -2.06 2.68 -4.77
N ASP A 309 -2.94 2.27 -5.68
CA ASP A 309 -2.79 1.02 -6.42
C ASP A 309 -1.60 1.10 -7.38
N GLY A 310 -0.53 0.36 -7.03
CA GLY A 310 0.65 0.18 -7.85
C GLY A 310 0.63 -1.09 -8.70
N SER A 311 -0.43 -1.90 -8.64
CA SER A 311 -0.53 -3.21 -9.29
C SER A 311 -0.40 -3.14 -10.82
N TRP A 312 -0.15 -4.29 -11.45
CA TRP A 312 0.00 -4.31 -12.91
C TRP A 312 -1.30 -4.08 -13.69
N SER A 313 -2.48 -4.18 -13.06
CA SER A 313 -3.77 -3.91 -13.73
C SER A 313 -3.88 -2.46 -14.19
N ILE A 314 -3.45 -1.52 -13.34
CA ILE A 314 -3.48 -0.08 -13.56
C ILE A 314 -2.77 0.29 -14.87
N GLY A 315 -1.55 -0.23 -15.05
CA GLY A 315 -0.67 0.11 -16.16
C GLY A 315 -0.19 1.56 -16.18
N ARG A 316 0.91 1.81 -16.92
CA ARG A 316 1.69 3.06 -16.85
C ARG A 316 0.87 4.35 -17.06
N ARG A 317 -0.09 4.35 -17.99
CA ARG A 317 -0.88 5.55 -18.32
C ARG A 317 -1.83 5.94 -17.19
N ARG A 318 -2.51 4.96 -16.57
CA ARG A 318 -3.45 5.22 -15.47
C ARG A 318 -2.71 5.52 -14.17
N PHE A 319 -1.55 4.89 -13.96
CA PHE A 319 -0.64 5.23 -12.85
C PHE A 319 -0.17 6.70 -12.91
N GLN A 320 0.14 7.22 -14.11
CA GLN A 320 0.48 8.63 -14.26
C GLN A 320 -0.73 9.57 -14.00
N ILE A 321 -1.96 9.15 -14.32
CA ILE A 321 -3.18 9.89 -13.93
C ILE A 321 -3.37 9.89 -12.41
N GLN A 322 -3.10 8.76 -11.75
CA GLN A 322 -3.13 8.63 -10.28
C GLN A 322 -2.12 9.57 -9.62
N LYS A 323 -0.87 9.60 -10.11
CA LYS A 323 0.16 10.56 -9.69
C LYS A 323 -0.26 12.02 -9.94
N GLN A 324 -0.94 12.32 -11.04
CA GLN A 324 -1.46 13.67 -11.30
C GLN A 324 -2.54 14.05 -10.28
N PHE A 325 -3.49 13.16 -10.01
CA PHE A 325 -4.52 13.37 -8.99
C PHE A 325 -3.92 13.67 -7.60
N LEU A 326 -2.88 12.94 -7.18
CA LEU A 326 -2.16 13.22 -5.92
C LEU A 326 -1.52 14.61 -5.89
N LYS A 327 -0.95 15.08 -7.02
CA LYS A 327 -0.39 16.43 -7.15
C LYS A 327 -1.48 17.52 -7.13
N ASP A 328 -2.66 17.22 -7.65
CA ASP A 328 -3.79 18.15 -7.66
C ASP A 328 -4.44 18.25 -6.26
N VAL A 329 -4.56 17.12 -5.55
CA VAL A 329 -4.99 17.10 -4.14
C VAL A 329 -3.99 17.81 -3.23
N SER A 330 -2.69 17.55 -3.34
CA SER A 330 -1.69 18.23 -2.48
C SER A 330 -1.70 19.75 -2.68
N GLN A 331 -2.02 20.23 -3.89
CA GLN A 331 -2.23 21.65 -4.18
C GLN A 331 -3.49 22.22 -3.53
N ALA A 332 -4.61 21.50 -3.63
CA ALA A 332 -5.89 21.94 -3.08
C ALA A 332 -5.92 21.90 -1.55
N LEU A 333 -5.18 20.98 -0.93
CA LEU A 333 -4.94 20.93 0.51
C LEU A 333 -3.97 22.01 1.01
N ASN A 334 -3.10 22.54 0.14
CA ASN A 334 -1.98 23.42 0.50
C ASN A 334 -1.09 22.78 1.59
N VAL A 335 -0.59 21.55 1.32
CA VAL A 335 0.27 20.79 2.24
C VAL A 335 1.49 21.62 2.66
N GLY A 336 1.68 21.73 3.98
CA GLY A 336 2.70 22.54 4.63
C GLY A 336 2.74 22.35 6.16
N PRO A 337 3.63 23.05 6.90
CA PRO A 337 3.92 22.76 8.31
C PRO A 337 2.74 23.00 9.26
N ILE A 338 1.90 23.97 8.91
CA ILE A 338 0.70 24.38 9.68
C ILE A 338 -0.54 23.58 9.23
N GLY A 339 -0.52 23.03 8.01
CA GLY A 339 -1.68 22.42 7.37
C GLY A 339 -1.75 20.90 7.53
N PRO A 340 -2.36 20.20 6.55
CA PRO A 340 -2.42 18.75 6.56
C PRO A 340 -1.06 18.16 6.18
N PHE A 341 -0.66 17.07 6.84
CA PHE A 341 0.51 16.29 6.45
C PHE A 341 0.07 15.21 5.47
N MET A 342 0.80 15.03 4.37
CA MET A 342 0.43 14.10 3.31
C MET A 342 1.61 13.19 2.98
N GLY A 343 1.38 11.89 3.14
CA GLY A 343 2.31 10.84 2.78
C GLY A 343 1.66 9.79 1.87
N ILE A 344 2.48 8.92 1.27
CA ILE A 344 2.04 7.98 0.23
C ILE A 344 2.56 6.57 0.52
N VAL A 345 1.66 5.61 0.46
CA VAL A 345 1.91 4.16 0.46
C VAL A 345 1.47 3.62 -0.88
N GLN A 346 2.38 2.99 -1.62
CA GLN A 346 2.04 2.23 -2.82
C GLN A 346 1.77 0.79 -2.42
N TYR A 347 0.62 0.24 -2.82
CA TYR A 347 0.28 -1.16 -2.61
C TYR A 347 0.31 -1.97 -3.91
N GLY A 348 0.49 -3.27 -3.75
CA GLY A 348 0.71 -4.24 -4.80
C GLY A 348 0.50 -5.64 -4.25
N ASP A 349 1.43 -6.55 -4.51
CA ASP A 349 1.49 -7.82 -3.78
C ASP A 349 1.70 -7.59 -2.27
N ASN A 350 2.54 -6.61 -1.92
CA ASN A 350 2.78 -6.12 -0.56
C ASN A 350 2.79 -4.58 -0.57
N PRO A 351 2.30 -3.91 0.48
CA PRO A 351 2.37 -2.45 0.61
C PRO A 351 3.78 -1.97 0.91
N SER A 352 4.07 -0.73 0.54
CA SER A 352 5.34 -0.08 0.81
C SER A 352 5.20 1.45 0.82
N THR A 353 5.82 2.09 1.81
CA THR A 353 5.98 3.54 1.86
C THR A 353 6.75 4.05 0.64
N GLU A 354 6.22 5.07 -0.03
CA GLU A 354 7.00 5.93 -0.93
C GLU A 354 7.65 7.06 -0.13
N PHE A 355 6.88 7.67 0.78
CA PHE A 355 7.37 8.60 1.79
C PHE A 355 6.34 8.77 2.93
N ASN A 356 6.85 9.12 4.11
CA ASN A 356 6.08 9.30 5.35
C ASN A 356 5.54 10.74 5.51
N LEU A 357 4.66 10.95 6.49
CA LEU A 357 3.99 12.23 6.76
C LEU A 357 4.96 13.41 6.95
N LYS A 358 6.08 13.21 7.65
CA LYS A 358 7.11 14.25 7.88
C LYS A 358 8.09 14.49 6.72
N ALA A 359 7.97 13.77 5.60
CA ALA A 359 9.00 13.78 4.55
C ALA A 359 9.02 15.09 3.73
N TYR A 360 7.87 15.75 3.54
CA TYR A 360 7.75 16.95 2.71
C TYR A 360 6.92 18.03 3.40
N ALA A 361 7.59 19.11 3.80
CA ALA A 361 6.99 20.25 4.47
C ALA A 361 6.40 21.32 3.53
N ASN A 362 6.34 21.07 2.21
CA ASN A 362 5.71 21.98 1.26
C ASN A 362 5.18 21.25 0.00
N THR A 363 4.14 21.83 -0.59
CA THR A 363 3.45 21.31 -1.78
C THR A 363 4.36 21.17 -3.02
N LYS A 364 5.36 22.05 -3.21
CA LYS A 364 6.22 22.02 -4.41
C LYS A 364 7.13 20.79 -4.40
N ASP A 365 7.80 20.52 -3.29
CA ASP A 365 8.71 19.37 -3.18
C ASP A 365 7.94 18.06 -3.09
N LEU A 366 6.78 18.04 -2.43
CA LEU A 366 5.86 16.92 -2.46
C LEU A 366 5.43 16.57 -3.90
N LYS A 367 5.09 17.56 -4.74
CA LYS A 367 4.77 17.32 -6.16
C LYS A 367 5.95 16.73 -6.94
N ASN A 368 7.17 17.24 -6.69
CA ASN A 368 8.40 16.74 -7.32
C ASN A 368 8.73 15.30 -6.87
N ALA A 369 8.40 14.94 -5.63
CA ALA A 369 8.54 13.59 -5.10
C ALA A 369 7.50 12.63 -5.70
N ILE A 370 6.23 13.04 -5.75
CA ILE A 370 5.15 12.28 -6.41
C ILE A 370 5.52 11.94 -7.86
N GLU A 371 6.11 12.88 -8.61
CA GLU A 371 6.50 12.63 -10.00
C GLU A 371 7.57 11.54 -10.16
N LYS A 372 8.40 11.29 -9.13
CA LYS A 372 9.45 10.26 -9.14
C LYS A 372 8.95 8.86 -8.77
N ILE A 373 7.74 8.73 -8.21
CA ILE A 373 7.17 7.44 -7.85
C ILE A 373 7.07 6.54 -9.10
N SER A 374 7.60 5.33 -8.99
CA SER A 374 7.58 4.29 -10.02
C SER A 374 6.59 3.18 -9.65
N GLN A 375 5.94 2.60 -10.65
CA GLN A 375 4.94 1.54 -10.46
C GLN A 375 5.64 0.22 -10.06
N LYS A 376 5.34 -0.28 -8.86
CA LYS A 376 5.96 -1.48 -8.27
C LYS A 376 5.31 -2.78 -8.73
N GLY A 377 4.01 -2.76 -9.03
CA GLY A 377 3.29 -3.90 -9.59
C GLY A 377 2.79 -4.94 -8.59
N GLY A 378 2.45 -6.11 -9.12
CA GLY A 378 1.81 -7.19 -8.39
C GLY A 378 0.29 -7.19 -8.51
N LEU A 379 -0.39 -7.76 -7.51
CA LEU A 379 -1.84 -7.77 -7.32
C LEU A 379 -2.36 -6.48 -6.64
N SER A 380 -3.68 -6.34 -6.41
CA SER A 380 -4.31 -5.17 -5.76
C SER A 380 -4.74 -5.51 -4.32
N ASN A 381 -3.79 -5.82 -3.44
CA ASN A 381 -4.08 -6.27 -2.07
C ASN A 381 -4.33 -5.08 -1.12
N VAL A 382 -5.58 -4.58 -1.10
CA VAL A 382 -6.02 -3.45 -0.29
C VAL A 382 -6.09 -3.81 1.20
N GLY A 383 -6.49 -5.03 1.54
CA GLY A 383 -6.56 -5.50 2.93
C GLY A 383 -5.18 -5.51 3.60
N LYS A 384 -4.16 -6.04 2.90
CA LYS A 384 -2.76 -5.91 3.32
C LYS A 384 -2.34 -4.45 3.48
N ALA A 385 -2.73 -3.58 2.55
CA ALA A 385 -2.36 -2.17 2.58
C ALA A 385 -2.94 -1.44 3.80
N LEU A 386 -4.22 -1.69 4.12
CA LEU A 386 -4.88 -1.17 5.32
C LEU A 386 -4.26 -1.73 6.62
N SER A 387 -3.91 -3.02 6.66
CA SER A 387 -3.19 -3.62 7.78
C SER A 387 -1.79 -2.99 7.99
N PHE A 388 -1.10 -2.60 6.91
CA PHE A 388 0.19 -1.92 6.99
C PHE A 388 0.09 -0.48 7.48
N VAL A 389 -0.86 0.33 6.97
CA VAL A 389 -1.01 1.69 7.51
C VAL A 389 -1.40 1.69 8.99
N ASN A 390 -2.21 0.72 9.41
CA ASN A 390 -2.59 0.58 10.81
C ASN A 390 -1.42 0.21 11.73
N LYS A 391 -0.54 -0.68 11.27
CA LYS A 391 0.53 -1.25 12.12
C LYS A 391 1.86 -0.52 12.05
N ASN A 392 2.13 0.23 10.98
CA ASN A 392 3.49 0.65 10.63
C ASN A 392 3.60 2.07 10.06
N TYR A 393 2.49 2.79 9.85
CA TYR A 393 2.53 4.08 9.14
C TYR A 393 2.13 5.27 10.02
N PHE A 394 1.00 5.18 10.72
CA PHE A 394 0.54 6.23 11.64
C PHE A 394 1.25 6.18 13.00
N GLU A 395 2.59 6.12 12.95
CA GLU A 395 3.48 6.20 14.10
C GLU A 395 4.11 7.59 14.21
N ASP A 396 4.38 8.07 15.42
CA ASP A 396 5.05 9.35 15.67
C ASP A 396 6.45 9.40 15.00
N ALA A 397 7.12 8.25 14.96
CA ALA A 397 8.37 8.05 14.24
C ALA A 397 8.27 8.41 12.74
N ASN A 398 7.08 8.27 12.14
CA ASN A 398 6.79 8.61 10.75
C ASN A 398 6.19 10.01 10.57
N GLY A 399 5.91 10.72 11.67
CA GLY A 399 5.33 12.06 11.67
C GLY A 399 3.81 12.09 11.80
N ASN A 400 3.19 11.04 12.35
CA ASN A 400 1.87 11.19 12.97
C ASN A 400 1.98 12.24 14.10
N ARG A 401 1.01 13.15 14.20
CA ARG A 401 0.94 14.19 15.23
C ARG A 401 0.14 13.76 16.45
N GLY A 402 -0.54 12.61 16.39
CA GLY A 402 -1.35 12.03 17.47
C GLY A 402 -2.60 12.84 17.87
N GLY A 403 -2.69 14.11 17.50
CA GLY A 403 -3.81 15.04 17.75
C GLY A 403 -4.31 15.74 16.48
N ALA A 404 -4.09 15.12 15.34
CA ALA A 404 -4.75 15.40 14.07
C ALA A 404 -5.44 14.10 13.63
N PRO A 405 -6.65 14.14 13.04
CA PRO A 405 -7.31 12.91 12.60
C PRO A 405 -6.45 12.17 11.57
N ASN A 406 -6.22 10.88 11.81
CA ASN A 406 -5.60 9.99 10.84
C ASN A 406 -6.61 9.66 9.73
N VAL A 407 -6.21 9.86 8.48
CA VAL A 407 -7.05 9.66 7.29
C VAL A 407 -6.33 8.78 6.27
N ALA A 408 -6.95 7.67 5.90
CA ALA A 408 -6.46 6.76 4.86
C ALA A 408 -7.35 6.89 3.61
N VAL A 409 -6.81 7.40 2.50
CA VAL A 409 -7.52 7.45 1.21
C VAL A 409 -7.03 6.33 0.30
N VAL A 410 -7.90 5.35 0.05
CA VAL A 410 -7.64 4.22 -0.84
C VAL A 410 -8.09 4.56 -2.25
N LEU A 411 -7.17 4.50 -3.22
CA LEU A 411 -7.48 4.59 -4.65
C LEU A 411 -7.44 3.18 -5.26
N VAL A 412 -8.58 2.64 -5.68
CA VAL A 412 -8.70 1.27 -6.23
C VAL A 412 -9.38 1.26 -7.60
N ASP A 413 -8.86 0.44 -8.52
CA ASP A 413 -9.40 0.18 -9.87
C ASP A 413 -10.19 -1.12 -9.84
N GLY A 414 -11.50 -1.08 -10.07
CA GLY A 414 -12.35 -2.26 -9.92
C GLY A 414 -12.47 -2.73 -8.46
N TRP A 415 -11.81 -3.84 -8.10
CA TRP A 415 -11.99 -4.52 -6.81
C TRP A 415 -10.67 -5.09 -6.22
N PRO A 416 -10.57 -5.19 -4.87
CA PRO A 416 -9.41 -5.79 -4.20
C PRO A 416 -9.17 -7.26 -4.56
N THR A 417 -7.90 -7.68 -4.53
CA THR A 417 -7.49 -9.09 -4.69
C THR A 417 -7.29 -9.83 -3.37
N ASP A 418 -7.72 -9.23 -2.25
CA ASP A 418 -7.77 -9.82 -0.92
C ASP A 418 -9.05 -9.40 -0.17
N LYS A 419 -9.26 -9.91 1.04
CA LYS A 419 -10.35 -9.46 1.93
C LYS A 419 -9.93 -8.16 2.62
N VAL A 420 -10.84 -7.19 2.67
CA VAL A 420 -10.60 -5.89 3.31
C VAL A 420 -11.30 -5.76 4.66
N GLU A 421 -12.38 -6.51 4.91
CA GLU A 421 -13.26 -6.32 6.08
C GLU A 421 -12.50 -6.24 7.41
N GLU A 422 -11.72 -7.27 7.73
CA GLU A 422 -11.02 -7.36 9.03
C GLU A 422 -9.90 -6.32 9.17
N ALA A 423 -9.12 -6.09 8.10
CA ALA A 423 -8.07 -5.08 8.11
C ALA A 423 -8.65 -3.67 8.26
N SER A 424 -9.80 -3.41 7.63
CA SER A 424 -10.51 -2.14 7.74
C SER A 424 -11.15 -1.97 9.11
N ARG A 425 -11.72 -3.04 9.69
CA ARG A 425 -12.27 -3.05 11.05
C ARG A 425 -11.21 -2.62 12.06
N LEU A 426 -10.05 -3.29 12.05
CA LEU A 426 -8.93 -2.96 12.92
C LEU A 426 -8.44 -1.52 12.71
N ALA A 427 -8.28 -1.07 11.46
CA ALA A 427 -7.86 0.30 11.17
C ALA A 427 -8.84 1.36 11.69
N ARG A 428 -10.16 1.14 11.55
CA ARG A 428 -11.18 2.05 12.10
C ARG A 428 -11.23 2.05 13.62
N GLU A 429 -11.04 0.90 14.26
CA GLU A 429 -10.96 0.77 15.72
C GLU A 429 -9.71 1.45 16.30
N SER A 430 -8.63 1.51 15.52
CA SER A 430 -7.44 2.32 15.79
C SER A 430 -7.58 3.80 15.38
N GLY A 431 -8.80 4.28 15.11
CA GLY A 431 -9.10 5.69 14.84
C GLY A 431 -8.87 6.18 13.40
N ILE A 432 -8.49 5.31 12.46
CA ILE A 432 -8.18 5.72 11.08
C ILE A 432 -9.47 5.95 10.29
N ASN A 433 -9.58 7.14 9.69
CA ASN A 433 -10.67 7.53 8.83
C ASN A 433 -10.47 7.04 7.39
N ILE A 434 -11.17 5.97 7.01
CA ILE A 434 -10.96 5.32 5.71
C ILE A 434 -11.92 5.88 4.66
N PHE A 435 -11.35 6.53 3.65
CA PHE A 435 -12.03 6.93 2.41
C PHE A 435 -11.72 5.95 1.28
N PHE A 436 -12.74 5.56 0.52
CA PHE A 436 -12.59 4.75 -0.69
C PHE A 436 -12.93 5.57 -1.93
N VAL A 437 -11.96 5.73 -2.83
CA VAL A 437 -12.17 6.24 -4.18
C VAL A 437 -12.11 5.05 -5.13
N THR A 438 -13.26 4.54 -5.53
CA THR A 438 -13.36 3.47 -6.54
C THR A 438 -13.36 4.10 -7.93
N ILE A 439 -12.51 3.59 -8.81
CA ILE A 439 -12.41 4.04 -10.20
C ILE A 439 -12.79 2.86 -11.08
N GLU A 440 -13.77 3.05 -11.97
CA GLU A 440 -14.28 2.01 -12.89
C GLU A 440 -14.66 0.72 -12.11
N GLY A 441 -15.88 0.70 -11.56
CA GLY A 441 -16.39 -0.45 -10.81
C GLY A 441 -16.41 -1.78 -11.60
N PRO A 442 -16.42 -2.94 -10.92
CA PRO A 442 -16.41 -4.25 -11.57
C PRO A 442 -17.55 -4.40 -12.59
N ASP A 443 -17.24 -4.96 -13.76
CA ASP A 443 -18.30 -5.31 -14.70
C ASP A 443 -19.18 -6.46 -14.15
N GLU A 444 -20.40 -6.62 -14.66
CA GLU A 444 -21.35 -7.63 -14.17
C GLU A 444 -20.82 -9.07 -14.31
N ASN A 445 -19.95 -9.34 -15.28
CA ASN A 445 -19.32 -10.65 -15.50
C ASN A 445 -18.14 -10.89 -14.54
N GLU A 446 -17.53 -9.81 -14.04
CA GLU A 446 -16.41 -9.80 -13.11
C GLU A 446 -16.83 -9.87 -11.65
N LYS A 447 -18.06 -9.43 -11.30
CA LYS A 447 -18.62 -9.55 -9.94
C LYS A 447 -18.51 -10.95 -9.32
N LYS A 448 -18.60 -12.02 -10.13
CA LYS A 448 -18.44 -13.42 -9.69
C LYS A 448 -17.02 -13.80 -9.25
N ASN A 449 -16.02 -13.00 -9.63
CA ASN A 449 -14.60 -13.18 -9.30
C ASN A 449 -14.15 -12.22 -8.17
N VAL A 450 -15.07 -11.45 -7.60
CA VAL A 450 -14.80 -10.55 -6.47
C VAL A 450 -14.66 -11.39 -5.20
N ILE A 451 -13.51 -11.28 -4.52
CA ILE A 451 -13.20 -12.05 -3.30
C ILE A 451 -14.09 -11.63 -2.13
N GLU A 452 -14.48 -10.35 -2.09
CA GLU A 452 -15.32 -9.77 -1.06
C GLU A 452 -16.32 -8.77 -1.69
N THR A 453 -17.58 -9.17 -1.78
CA THR A 453 -18.66 -8.29 -2.23
C THR A 453 -18.90 -7.18 -1.21
N ASN A 454 -19.35 -6.01 -1.69
CA ASN A 454 -19.59 -4.80 -0.89
C ASN A 454 -18.36 -4.39 -0.05
N PHE A 455 -17.15 -4.65 -0.57
CA PHE A 455 -15.88 -4.33 0.11
C PHE A 455 -15.78 -2.86 0.54
N VAL A 456 -16.36 -1.93 -0.23
CA VAL A 456 -16.42 -0.51 0.13
C VAL A 456 -17.21 -0.31 1.42
N ASP A 457 -18.43 -0.85 1.49
CA ASP A 457 -19.33 -0.69 2.65
C ASP A 457 -18.78 -1.35 3.91
N LYS A 458 -18.07 -2.48 3.74
CA LYS A 458 -17.33 -3.17 4.81
C LYS A 458 -16.09 -2.39 5.27
N ALA A 459 -15.51 -1.55 4.42
CA ALA A 459 -14.24 -0.88 4.67
C ALA A 459 -14.39 0.57 5.14
N VAL A 460 -15.39 1.31 4.65
CA VAL A 460 -15.69 2.66 5.15
C VAL A 460 -16.34 2.61 6.54
N CYS A 461 -16.40 3.75 7.20
CA CYS A 461 -16.88 3.85 8.59
C CYS A 461 -18.38 4.08 8.70
N ARG A 462 -18.98 4.70 7.68
CA ARG A 462 -20.43 4.87 7.52
C ARG A 462 -20.78 4.72 6.04
N THR A 463 -21.80 3.93 5.75
CA THR A 463 -22.30 3.62 4.39
C THR A 463 -23.20 4.72 3.81
N ASN A 464 -23.13 5.94 4.36
CA ASN A 464 -23.95 7.10 3.97
C ASN A 464 -23.41 7.88 2.75
N GLY A 465 -22.51 7.28 1.96
CA GLY A 465 -21.88 7.92 0.80
C GLY A 465 -20.88 9.05 1.11
N TYR A 466 -20.57 9.31 2.39
CA TYR A 466 -19.61 10.35 2.79
C TYR A 466 -18.16 9.90 2.61
N TYR A 467 -17.85 8.66 2.98
CA TYR A 467 -16.50 8.10 2.92
C TYR A 467 -16.19 7.41 1.58
N SER A 468 -17.21 7.10 0.79
CA SER A 468 -17.08 6.52 -0.54
C SER A 468 -17.24 7.57 -1.64
N ILE A 469 -16.42 7.48 -2.69
CA ILE A 469 -16.54 8.26 -3.92
C ILE A 469 -16.36 7.30 -5.10
N HIS A 470 -17.41 7.15 -5.91
CA HIS A 470 -17.35 6.37 -7.14
C HIS A 470 -16.98 7.28 -8.34
N VAL A 471 -15.97 6.87 -9.11
CA VAL A 471 -15.47 7.57 -10.29
C VAL A 471 -15.76 6.72 -11.52
N THR A 472 -16.55 7.27 -12.45
CA THR A 472 -17.00 6.53 -13.64
C THR A 472 -15.90 6.26 -14.66
N SER A 473 -14.84 7.07 -14.69
CA SER A 473 -13.64 6.77 -15.46
C SER A 473 -12.39 7.49 -14.94
N TRP A 474 -11.22 6.89 -15.17
CA TRP A 474 -9.90 7.50 -14.94
C TRP A 474 -9.78 8.93 -15.48
N PHE A 475 -10.35 9.22 -16.65
CA PHE A 475 -10.33 10.57 -17.23
C PHE A 475 -11.13 11.61 -16.43
N THR A 476 -12.00 11.16 -15.52
CA THR A 476 -12.83 12.03 -14.66
C THR A 476 -12.34 12.12 -13.22
N LEU A 477 -11.26 11.42 -12.85
CA LEU A 477 -10.70 11.41 -11.49
C LEU A 477 -10.38 12.81 -10.95
N TYR A 478 -9.93 13.73 -11.81
CA TYR A 478 -9.67 15.13 -11.42
C TYR A 478 -10.91 15.85 -10.84
N LYS A 479 -12.13 15.45 -11.23
CA LYS A 479 -13.38 16.06 -10.73
C LYS A 479 -13.61 15.77 -9.24
N VAL A 480 -12.96 14.75 -8.70
CA VAL A 480 -13.07 14.32 -7.30
C VAL A 480 -12.19 15.13 -6.35
N VAL A 481 -11.16 15.82 -6.85
CA VAL A 481 -10.18 16.56 -6.01
C VAL A 481 -10.88 17.47 -5.00
N GLN A 482 -11.78 18.34 -5.46
CA GLN A 482 -12.47 19.30 -4.59
C GLN A 482 -13.50 18.65 -3.64
N PRO A 483 -14.40 17.75 -4.09
CA PRO A 483 -15.25 16.96 -3.19
C PRO A 483 -14.48 16.17 -2.13
N LEU A 484 -13.36 15.55 -2.48
CA LEU A 484 -12.53 14.77 -1.55
C LEU A 484 -11.87 15.70 -0.52
N VAL A 485 -11.21 16.77 -0.96
CA VAL A 485 -10.57 17.74 -0.05
C VAL A 485 -11.59 18.35 0.91
N LYS A 486 -12.79 18.71 0.44
CA LYS A 486 -13.85 19.20 1.32
C LYS A 486 -14.24 18.19 2.40
N ARG A 487 -14.33 16.90 2.06
CA ARG A 487 -14.69 15.83 3.02
C ARG A 487 -13.58 15.49 4.01
N ILE A 488 -12.32 15.57 3.56
CA ILE A 488 -11.12 15.35 4.38
C ILE A 488 -10.92 16.51 5.37
N CYS A 489 -11.20 17.75 4.98
CA CYS A 489 -11.00 18.93 5.83
C CYS A 489 -12.18 19.24 6.77
N ASP A 490 -13.23 18.41 6.78
CA ASP A 490 -14.41 18.52 7.62
C ASP A 490 -14.23 17.60 8.84
N VAL A 491 -13.38 18.05 9.77
CA VAL A 491 -12.83 17.29 10.91
C VAL A 491 -13.93 16.77 11.84
N ASP A 492 -14.99 17.56 12.06
CA ASP A 492 -16.13 17.18 12.90
C ASP A 492 -16.88 15.95 12.36
N ARG A 493 -16.74 15.67 11.06
CA ARG A 493 -17.30 14.49 10.40
C ARG A 493 -16.35 13.32 10.29
N LEU A 494 -15.07 13.48 10.63
CA LEU A 494 -14.05 12.41 10.67
C LEU A 494 -14.16 11.53 11.93
N ALA A 495 -15.38 11.06 12.20
CA ALA A 495 -15.74 10.23 13.34
C ALA A 495 -15.92 8.75 12.92
N CYS A 496 -14.82 8.15 12.45
CA CYS A 496 -14.71 6.73 12.10
C CYS A 496 -14.50 5.80 13.29
N SER A 497 -13.82 6.31 14.32
CA SER A 497 -13.64 5.61 15.58
C SER A 497 -14.99 5.48 16.30
N LYS A 498 -15.28 4.30 16.87
CA LYS A 498 -16.36 4.14 17.86
C LYS A 498 -15.89 4.55 19.27
N THR A 499 -14.58 4.48 19.47
CA THR A 499 -13.81 5.05 20.56
C THR A 499 -13.36 6.45 20.15
N CYS A 500 -12.38 7.02 20.85
CA CYS A 500 -11.96 8.40 20.63
C CYS A 500 -11.16 8.54 19.34
N LEU A 501 -10.93 9.76 18.86
CA LEU A 501 -10.18 10.01 17.61
C LEU A 501 -8.70 9.58 17.68
N ASN A 502 -8.24 9.20 18.88
CA ASN A 502 -6.84 8.96 19.21
C ASN A 502 -6.74 7.77 20.19
N SER A 503 -5.57 7.14 20.29
CA SER A 503 -5.23 6.23 21.37
C SER A 503 -5.12 6.99 22.70
N ALA A 504 -5.80 6.50 23.73
CA ALA A 504 -5.65 6.94 25.11
C ALA A 504 -5.08 5.79 25.95
N ASP A 505 -4.15 6.10 26.84
CA ASP A 505 -3.67 5.14 27.85
C ASP A 505 -4.70 5.05 28.98
N ILE A 506 -5.40 3.93 29.06
CA ILE A 506 -6.48 3.70 30.04
C ILE A 506 -5.99 2.72 31.11
N GLY A 507 -5.78 3.24 32.32
CA GLY A 507 -5.57 2.43 33.51
C GLY A 507 -6.88 2.14 34.23
N PHE A 508 -7.12 0.88 34.60
CA PHE A 508 -8.23 0.50 35.48
C PHE A 508 -7.71 0.22 36.88
N VAL A 509 -8.18 0.99 37.86
CA VAL A 509 -8.06 0.66 39.29
C VAL A 509 -9.42 0.10 39.70
N ILE A 510 -9.44 -1.18 40.11
CA ILE A 510 -10.68 -1.92 40.39
C ILE A 510 -10.56 -2.50 41.79
N ASP A 511 -11.62 -2.39 42.59
CA ASP A 511 -11.67 -3.03 43.90
C ASP A 511 -11.63 -4.56 43.77
N GLY A 512 -10.68 -5.18 44.48
CA GLY A 512 -10.50 -6.62 44.59
C GLY A 512 -10.78 -7.14 46.00
N SER A 513 -11.40 -6.34 46.86
CA SER A 513 -11.74 -6.70 48.24
C SER A 513 -12.77 -7.85 48.30
N SER A 514 -12.90 -8.46 49.49
CA SER A 514 -14.01 -9.36 49.80
C SER A 514 -15.35 -8.64 50.03
N SER A 515 -15.35 -7.31 50.03
CA SER A 515 -16.49 -6.46 50.42
C SER A 515 -17.20 -5.81 49.24
N VAL A 516 -16.83 -6.20 48.01
CA VAL A 516 -17.41 -5.75 46.74
C VAL A 516 -18.94 -5.95 46.77
N GLY A 517 -19.68 -4.84 46.90
CA GLY A 517 -21.15 -4.82 46.97
C GLY A 517 -21.76 -4.82 48.38
N THR A 518 -20.95 -4.89 49.44
CA THR A 518 -21.41 -4.83 50.84
C THR A 518 -20.88 -3.63 51.63
N ASP A 519 -19.79 -3.02 51.17
CA ASP A 519 -19.19 -1.79 51.70
C ASP A 519 -18.88 -0.84 50.53
N GLY A 520 -18.57 0.42 50.81
CA GLY A 520 -18.41 1.46 49.80
C GLY A 520 -17.65 2.73 50.20
N ARG A 521 -16.97 2.75 51.35
CA ARG A 521 -15.99 3.79 51.69
C ARG A 521 -14.56 3.26 51.60
N SER A 522 -13.61 4.14 51.28
CA SER A 522 -12.19 3.82 51.43
C SER A 522 -11.78 3.77 52.90
N TYR A 523 -10.72 3.00 53.17
CA TYR A 523 -10.07 2.89 54.48
C TYR A 523 -8.94 3.91 54.66
N ASP A 524 -8.58 4.64 53.61
CA ASP A 524 -7.51 5.64 53.54
C ASP A 524 -7.98 6.97 52.89
N ASP A 525 -7.10 7.98 52.87
CA ASP A 525 -7.40 9.26 52.20
C ASP A 525 -7.21 9.15 50.69
N VAL A 526 -8.32 9.19 49.95
CA VAL A 526 -8.34 9.20 48.48
C VAL A 526 -7.95 10.55 47.87
N ARG A 527 -8.02 11.65 48.64
CA ARG A 527 -7.90 13.03 48.11
C ARG A 527 -6.48 13.38 47.72
N GLY A 528 -5.50 13.07 48.57
CA GLY A 528 -4.08 13.28 48.27
C GLY A 528 -3.62 12.56 46.99
N PRO A 529 -3.85 11.24 46.85
CA PRO A 529 -3.54 10.49 45.64
C PRO A 529 -4.27 10.98 44.38
N ALA A 530 -5.57 11.28 44.47
CA ALA A 530 -6.34 11.80 43.33
C ALA A 530 -5.81 13.15 42.85
N LEU A 531 -5.56 14.08 43.76
CA LEU A 531 -4.96 15.38 43.43
C LEU A 531 -3.58 15.24 42.78
N ALA A 532 -2.76 14.30 43.24
CA ALA A 532 -1.47 14.01 42.63
C ALA A 532 -1.62 13.43 41.21
N ALA A 533 -2.61 12.58 40.95
CA ALA A 533 -2.91 12.07 39.61
C ALA A 533 -3.36 13.22 38.68
N HIS A 534 -4.29 14.07 39.13
CA HIS A 534 -4.77 15.25 38.40
C HIS A 534 -3.63 16.21 38.04
N GLN A 535 -2.70 16.46 38.96
CA GLN A 535 -1.51 17.30 38.73
C GLN A 535 -0.53 16.72 37.69
N ASN A 536 -0.55 15.40 37.46
CA ASN A 536 0.22 14.74 36.41
C ASN A 536 -0.56 14.64 35.08
N GLY A 537 -1.73 15.28 34.96
CA GLY A 537 -2.55 15.27 33.75
C GLY A 537 -3.38 14.01 33.55
N VAL A 538 -3.52 13.16 34.58
CA VAL A 538 -4.44 12.02 34.55
C VAL A 538 -5.86 12.53 34.73
N ILE A 539 -6.76 12.15 33.82
CA ILE A 539 -8.20 12.35 34.01
C ILE A 539 -8.75 11.11 34.70
N ALA A 540 -9.25 11.29 35.92
CA ALA A 540 -9.78 10.22 36.75
C ALA A 540 -11.31 10.17 36.64
N TYR A 541 -11.80 8.95 36.38
CA TYR A 541 -13.22 8.59 36.36
C TYR A 541 -13.49 7.69 37.56
N SER A 542 -14.46 8.03 38.39
CA SER A 542 -14.86 7.24 39.56
C SER A 542 -16.21 6.60 39.33
N ILE A 543 -16.35 5.31 39.69
CA ILE A 543 -17.61 4.58 39.53
C ILE A 543 -17.92 3.84 40.82
N GLY A 544 -18.92 4.34 41.55
CA GLY A 544 -19.44 3.71 42.74
C GLY A 544 -20.58 2.74 42.44
N ILE A 545 -20.67 1.66 43.21
CA ILE A 545 -21.74 0.67 43.10
C ILE A 545 -22.36 0.42 44.49
N ALA A 546 -23.70 0.36 44.54
CA ALA A 546 -24.53 0.11 45.71
C ALA A 546 -24.31 1.07 46.89
N TRP A 547 -23.33 0.81 47.76
CA TRP A 547 -23.10 1.55 49.02
C TRP A 547 -21.98 2.59 48.92
N ALA A 548 -21.50 2.87 47.71
CA ALA A 548 -20.38 3.78 47.45
C ALA A 548 -20.62 5.20 47.98
N ALA A 549 -19.60 5.77 48.63
CA ALA A 549 -19.64 7.12 49.16
C ALA A 549 -19.45 8.18 48.06
N GLN A 550 -20.55 8.86 47.71
CA GLN A 550 -20.56 9.90 46.67
C GLN A 550 -19.51 11.01 46.92
N ASP A 551 -19.26 11.37 48.19
CA ASP A 551 -18.26 12.37 48.58
C ASP A 551 -16.81 11.93 48.32
N GLU A 552 -16.55 10.63 48.27
CA GLU A 552 -15.24 10.07 47.90
C GLU A 552 -15.12 9.88 46.38
N LEU A 553 -16.22 9.52 45.70
CA LEU A 553 -16.28 9.46 44.23
C LEU A 553 -16.02 10.82 43.59
N GLU A 554 -16.70 11.88 44.07
CA GLU A 554 -16.52 13.26 43.60
C GLU A 554 -15.10 13.76 43.88
N ALA A 555 -14.50 13.38 45.01
CA ALA A 555 -13.13 13.75 45.35
C ALA A 555 -12.04 13.02 44.54
N VAL A 556 -12.35 11.83 44.01
CA VAL A 556 -11.47 11.08 43.10
C VAL A 556 -11.64 11.52 41.64
N ALA A 557 -12.83 11.96 41.25
CA ALA A 557 -13.13 12.41 39.90
C ALA A 557 -12.40 13.71 39.52
N THR A 558 -12.03 13.84 38.25
CA THR A 558 -11.49 15.12 37.72
C THR A 558 -12.61 16.14 37.50
N ASP A 559 -12.33 17.43 37.70
CA ASP A 559 -13.31 18.49 37.46
C ASP A 559 -13.72 18.62 35.98
N PRO A 560 -15.02 18.77 35.65
CA PRO A 560 -16.15 18.78 36.58
C PRO A 560 -16.51 17.38 37.11
N ASP A 561 -16.39 17.22 38.42
CA ASP A 561 -16.65 16.01 39.19
C ASP A 561 -17.94 15.26 38.80
N LYS A 562 -19.02 15.99 38.53
CA LYS A 562 -20.35 15.47 38.15
C LYS A 562 -20.43 14.87 36.75
N GLU A 563 -19.40 15.05 35.92
CA GLU A 563 -19.31 14.39 34.62
C GLU A 563 -18.35 13.18 34.62
N HIS A 564 -17.56 13.01 35.68
CA HIS A 564 -16.55 11.94 35.80
C HIS A 564 -16.79 10.99 36.99
N SER A 565 -17.66 11.37 37.93
CA SER A 565 -18.22 10.48 38.95
C SER A 565 -19.53 9.86 38.48
N PHE A 566 -19.65 8.55 38.67
CA PHE A 566 -20.83 7.77 38.31
C PHE A 566 -21.25 6.91 39.49
N PHE A 567 -22.55 6.82 39.73
CA PHE A 567 -23.13 5.97 40.76
C PHE A 567 -24.09 4.97 40.13
N VAL A 568 -23.98 3.71 40.53
CA VAL A 568 -24.83 2.61 40.08
C VAL A 568 -25.45 1.91 41.29
N ASP A 569 -26.74 1.67 41.25
CA ASP A 569 -27.48 0.96 42.30
C ASP A 569 -27.16 -0.55 42.34
N GLU A 570 -26.93 -1.17 41.17
CA GLU A 570 -26.69 -2.61 41.02
C GLU A 570 -25.54 -2.89 40.03
N PHE A 571 -24.69 -3.89 40.31
CA PHE A 571 -23.60 -4.31 39.40
C PHE A 571 -24.08 -4.56 37.96
N ASP A 572 -25.23 -5.23 37.82
CA ASP A 572 -25.82 -5.56 36.52
C ASP A 572 -26.18 -4.32 35.68
N ARG A 573 -26.25 -3.11 36.27
CA ARG A 573 -26.60 -1.87 35.57
C ARG A 573 -25.38 -1.06 35.14
N LEU A 574 -24.17 -1.49 35.51
CA LEU A 574 -22.91 -0.81 35.18
C LEU A 574 -22.74 -0.54 33.66
N TYR A 575 -23.20 -1.47 32.81
CA TYR A 575 -23.13 -1.33 31.35
C TYR A 575 -23.87 -0.08 30.82
N ARG A 576 -24.84 0.47 31.55
CA ARG A 576 -25.63 1.63 31.13
C ARG A 576 -24.81 2.90 31.03
N PHE A 577 -23.73 3.01 31.81
CA PHE A 577 -22.86 4.19 31.83
C PHE A 577 -21.72 4.13 30.80
N VAL A 578 -21.40 2.93 30.29
CA VAL A 578 -20.32 2.72 29.30
C VAL A 578 -20.42 3.69 28.10
N PRO A 579 -21.60 3.93 27.46
CA PRO A 579 -21.67 4.88 26.35
C PRO A 579 -21.35 6.33 26.74
N LYS A 580 -21.74 6.78 27.94
CA LYS A 580 -21.50 8.15 28.43
C LYS A 580 -20.05 8.33 28.90
N ILE A 581 -19.48 7.34 29.59
CA ILE A 581 -18.06 7.33 29.98
C ILE A 581 -17.18 7.40 28.73
N VAL A 582 -17.44 6.53 27.73
CA VAL A 582 -16.70 6.57 26.45
C VAL A 582 -16.86 7.93 25.77
N GLN A 583 -18.07 8.50 25.71
CA GLN A 583 -18.29 9.82 25.12
C GLN A 583 -17.51 10.94 25.83
N ASN A 584 -17.46 10.93 27.16
CA ASN A 584 -16.75 11.94 27.96
C ASN A 584 -15.23 11.85 27.72
N ILE A 585 -14.64 10.66 27.86
CA ILE A 585 -13.20 10.42 27.59
C ILE A 585 -12.83 10.95 26.20
N CYS A 586 -13.69 10.74 25.22
CA CYS A 586 -13.46 11.19 23.85
C CYS A 586 -13.65 12.69 23.65
N THR A 587 -14.48 13.35 24.45
CA THR A 587 -14.70 14.80 24.36
C THR A 587 -13.52 15.53 24.97
N GLU A 588 -13.04 15.10 26.14
CA GLU A 588 -11.91 15.71 26.85
C GLU A 588 -10.58 15.55 26.11
N PHE A 589 -10.25 14.33 25.66
CA PHE A 589 -8.98 14.08 24.96
C PHE A 589 -8.88 14.83 23.61
N ASN A 590 -10.02 15.22 23.05
CA ASN A 590 -10.11 16.04 21.84
C ASN A 590 -10.12 17.55 22.14
N SER A 591 -10.42 17.98 23.38
CA SER A 591 -10.54 19.39 23.77
C SER A 591 -9.25 19.97 24.38
N GLN A 592 -8.37 19.15 24.94
CA GLN A 592 -7.13 19.63 25.55
C GLN A 592 -6.14 20.20 24.51
N PRO A 593 -5.64 21.45 24.70
CA PRO A 593 -4.59 22.00 23.86
C PRO A 593 -3.26 21.28 24.16
N ARG A 594 -2.69 20.64 23.14
CA ARG A 594 -1.46 19.86 23.30
C ARG A 594 -0.24 20.75 23.12
N ASN A 595 0.63 20.74 24.13
CA ASN A 595 1.95 21.39 24.12
C ASN A 595 2.93 20.70 23.17
#